data_AF-A0A6S6UED4-F1
#
_entry.id   AF-A0A6S6UED4-F1
#
_cell.length_a   1.000
_cell.length_b   1.000
_cell.length_c   1.000
_cell.angle_alpha   90.00
_cell.angle_beta   90.00
_cell.angle_gamma   90.00
#
_symmetry.space_group_name_H-M   'P 1'
#
loop_
_entity.id
_entity.type
_entity.pdbx_description
1 polymer ?
#
loop_
_entity_poly.entity_id
_entity_poly.type
_entity_poly.pdbx_seq_one_letter_code
_entity_poly.pdbx_strand_id
1 'polypeptide(L)'
;EVLKSDVKESKGERHLSEDEVKRLWSELPQTAINKKTIAALKLMIATGQREEEVLRMNKKSIDAKSMLWELDKTKNGKPQVIPLPDIALEIIEGLDSNRDGYFFVSAVTKSLIKTDSVSQSCGRFCKKMDFEKFTPRDLRRTWKTLAGKAGITKFDRDRYQNHAMNDVSSEHYDRYDYLAEKRQVAVIWNEYLTGILTDEDSNIIPLKRKA
;
A
#
# COMPACT_ATOMS: atom_id res chain seq x y z
N GLU A 1 -33.03 -8.59 -24.09
CA GLU A 1 -32.18 -7.41 -24.35
C GLU A 1 -31.55 -7.00 -23.02
N VAL A 2 -30.29 -7.37 -22.80
CA VAL A 2 -29.60 -7.15 -21.52
C VAL A 2 -29.01 -5.74 -21.57
N LEU A 3 -29.55 -4.85 -20.74
CA LEU A 3 -29.02 -3.51 -20.52
C LEU A 3 -27.59 -3.64 -19.99
N LYS A 4 -26.60 -3.40 -20.86
CA LYS A 4 -25.25 -3.05 -20.45
C LYS A 4 -25.35 -1.69 -19.76
N SER A 5 -25.22 -1.67 -18.44
CA SER A 5 -25.03 -0.43 -17.71
C SER A 5 -23.64 0.11 -18.05
N ASP A 6 -23.59 1.10 -18.94
CA ASP A 6 -22.42 1.95 -19.16
C ASP A 6 -22.16 2.77 -17.88
N VAL A 7 -21.53 2.16 -16.89
CA VAL A 7 -20.97 2.90 -15.74
C VAL A 7 -19.74 3.61 -16.27
N LYS A 8 -19.93 4.89 -16.59
CA LYS A 8 -18.86 5.81 -16.97
C LYS A 8 -17.95 6.00 -15.76
N GLU A 9 -16.84 5.27 -15.70
CA GLU A 9 -15.81 5.45 -14.66
C GLU A 9 -15.38 6.92 -14.59
N SER A 10 -15.73 7.57 -13.49
CA SER A 10 -15.27 8.90 -13.15
C SER A 10 -13.77 8.83 -12.84
N LYS A 11 -13.00 9.74 -13.45
CA LYS A 11 -11.54 9.83 -13.30
C LYS A 11 -11.20 10.19 -11.85
N GLY A 12 -11.10 9.19 -10.97
CA GLY A 12 -10.73 9.41 -9.57
C GLY A 12 -11.38 8.48 -8.53
N GLU A 13 -12.31 7.61 -8.92
CA GLU A 13 -13.13 6.83 -7.98
C GLU A 13 -12.75 5.35 -7.84
N ARG A 14 -11.91 4.83 -8.75
CA ARG A 14 -11.53 3.41 -8.77
C ARG A 14 -10.76 3.02 -7.49
N HIS A 15 -11.22 1.93 -6.89
CA HIS A 15 -10.52 1.16 -5.85
C HIS A 15 -10.92 -0.30 -6.01
N LEU A 16 -10.01 -1.23 -5.69
CA LEU A 16 -10.24 -2.65 -5.79
C LEU A 16 -11.16 -3.14 -4.65
N SER A 17 -12.02 -4.11 -4.97
CA SER A 17 -12.74 -4.89 -3.96
C SER A 17 -11.80 -5.86 -3.22
N GLU A 18 -12.31 -6.54 -2.19
CA GLU A 18 -11.55 -7.58 -1.47
C GLU A 18 -11.21 -8.76 -2.39
N ASP A 19 -12.18 -9.23 -3.19
CA ASP A 19 -11.97 -10.28 -4.20
C ASP A 19 -10.92 -9.87 -5.23
N GLU A 20 -10.95 -8.61 -5.66
CA GLU A 20 -9.97 -8.07 -6.59
C GLU A 20 -8.58 -7.97 -5.98
N VAL A 21 -8.46 -7.56 -4.71
CA VAL A 21 -7.18 -7.58 -3.98
C VAL A 21 -6.64 -8.99 -3.89
N LYS A 22 -7.48 -9.96 -3.53
CA LYS A 22 -7.10 -11.37 -3.45
C LYS A 22 -6.63 -11.92 -4.79
N ARG A 23 -7.42 -11.73 -5.84
CA ARG A 23 -7.08 -12.12 -7.22
C ARG A 23 -5.78 -11.48 -7.67
N LEU A 24 -5.62 -10.18 -7.47
CA LEU A 24 -4.39 -9.46 -7.81
C LEU A 24 -3.19 -10.09 -7.08
N TRP A 25 -3.33 -10.42 -5.79
CA TRP A 25 -2.25 -11.00 -4.98
C TRP A 25 -1.80 -12.38 -5.48
N SER A 26 -2.75 -13.23 -5.89
CA SER A 26 -2.50 -14.61 -6.37
C SER A 26 -2.11 -14.69 -7.85
N GLU A 27 -2.61 -13.78 -8.69
CA GLU A 27 -2.42 -13.81 -10.14
C GLU A 27 -1.17 -13.03 -10.59
N LEU A 28 -0.73 -12.00 -9.85
CA LEU A 28 0.50 -11.25 -10.19
C LEU A 28 1.73 -12.16 -10.43
N PRO A 29 2.05 -13.14 -9.55
CA PRO A 29 3.15 -14.07 -9.74
C PRO A 29 3.03 -14.98 -10.97
N GLN A 30 1.83 -15.11 -11.54
CA GLN A 30 1.56 -15.96 -12.71
C GLN A 30 1.80 -15.20 -14.04
N THR A 31 2.18 -13.91 -13.97
CA THR A 31 2.50 -13.10 -15.15
C THR A 31 4.00 -13.06 -15.43
N ALA A 32 4.36 -12.55 -16.61
CA ALA A 32 5.75 -12.22 -16.96
C ALA A 32 6.25 -10.89 -16.34
N ILE A 33 5.51 -10.30 -15.39
CA ILE A 33 5.94 -9.06 -14.72
C ILE A 33 7.14 -9.36 -13.82
N ASN A 34 8.10 -8.43 -13.77
CA ASN A 34 9.28 -8.58 -12.95
C ASN A 34 8.92 -8.73 -11.46
N LYS A 35 9.58 -9.66 -10.75
CA LYS A 35 9.37 -9.94 -9.31
C LYS A 35 9.43 -8.68 -8.43
N LYS A 36 10.33 -7.74 -8.72
CA LYS A 36 10.44 -6.46 -7.98
C LYS A 36 9.23 -5.55 -8.23
N THR A 37 8.69 -5.53 -9.44
CA THR A 37 7.45 -4.80 -9.74
C THR A 37 6.25 -5.44 -9.06
N ILE A 38 6.17 -6.77 -9.03
CA ILE A 38 5.14 -7.51 -8.29
C ILE A 38 5.21 -7.15 -6.80
N ALA A 39 6.40 -7.22 -6.20
CA ALA A 39 6.61 -6.87 -4.81
C ALA A 39 6.25 -5.40 -4.52
N ALA A 40 6.58 -4.46 -5.42
CA ALA A 40 6.20 -3.06 -5.27
C ALA A 40 4.67 -2.88 -5.24
N LEU A 41 3.94 -3.53 -6.14
CA LEU A 41 2.47 -3.48 -6.17
C LEU A 41 1.85 -4.05 -4.88
N LYS A 42 2.37 -5.21 -4.42
CA LYS A 42 1.93 -5.80 -3.14
C LYS A 42 2.23 -4.89 -1.95
N LEU A 43 3.40 -4.25 -1.92
CA LEU A 43 3.78 -3.31 -0.86
C LEU A 43 2.94 -2.03 -0.86
N MET A 44 2.48 -1.55 -2.02
CA MET A 44 1.54 -0.42 -2.07
C MET A 44 0.21 -0.75 -1.39
N ILE A 45 -0.28 -1.99 -1.54
CA ILE A 45 -1.48 -2.48 -0.84
C ILE A 45 -1.15 -2.78 0.63
N ALA A 46 0.00 -3.39 0.94
CA ALA A 46 0.34 -3.73 2.31
C ALA A 46 0.59 -2.50 3.18
N THR A 47 1.20 -1.44 2.64
CA THR A 47 1.62 -0.26 3.42
C THR A 47 0.75 0.96 3.19
N GLY A 48 -0.08 0.96 2.14
CA GLY A 48 -0.85 2.13 1.73
C GLY A 48 0.00 3.33 1.30
N GLN A 49 1.33 3.20 1.13
CA GLN A 49 2.23 4.32 0.82
C GLN A 49 2.23 4.69 -0.68
N ARG A 50 2.79 5.87 -1.02
CA ARG A 50 2.81 6.32 -2.41
C ARG A 50 3.76 5.46 -3.22
N GLU A 51 3.46 5.33 -4.51
CA GLU A 51 4.28 4.56 -5.44
C GLU A 51 5.74 5.04 -5.43
N GLU A 52 5.98 6.36 -5.44
CA GLU A 52 7.34 6.91 -5.43
C GLU A 52 8.09 6.63 -4.13
N GLU A 53 7.38 6.57 -2.99
CA GLU A 53 7.96 6.22 -1.68
C GLU A 53 8.38 4.75 -1.68
N VAL A 54 7.48 3.85 -2.12
CA VAL A 54 7.77 2.40 -2.23
C VAL A 54 8.95 2.15 -3.16
N LEU A 55 8.96 2.73 -4.37
CA LEU A 55 10.03 2.52 -5.34
C LEU A 55 11.39 3.09 -4.93
N ARG A 56 11.43 3.97 -3.92
CA ARG A 56 12.67 4.52 -3.33
C ARG A 56 13.11 3.83 -2.05
N MET A 57 12.38 2.80 -1.59
CA MET A 57 12.70 2.08 -0.36
C MET A 57 14.15 1.55 -0.40
N ASN A 58 14.86 1.82 0.70
CA ASN A 58 16.26 1.44 0.88
C ASN A 58 16.39 0.58 2.13
N LYS A 59 17.28 -0.41 2.11
CA LYS A 59 17.53 -1.29 3.25
C LYS A 59 17.91 -0.51 4.52
N LYS A 60 18.63 0.61 4.40
CA LYS A 60 19.02 1.45 5.53
C LYS A 60 17.84 2.17 6.21
N SER A 61 16.70 2.30 5.52
CA SER A 61 15.51 2.93 6.06
C SER A 61 14.57 1.96 6.77
N ILE A 62 14.95 0.68 6.92
CA ILE A 62 14.11 -0.36 7.49
C ILE A 62 14.76 -0.85 8.80
N ASP A 63 14.07 -0.65 9.91
CA ASP A 63 14.35 -1.32 11.18
C ASP A 63 13.41 -2.51 11.30
N ALA A 64 13.87 -3.68 10.86
CA ALA A 64 13.10 -4.92 10.91
C ALA A 64 12.78 -5.35 12.35
N LYS A 65 13.65 -5.05 13.33
CA LYS A 65 13.44 -5.42 14.74
C LYS A 65 12.28 -4.64 15.33
N SER A 66 12.19 -3.34 15.01
CA SER A 66 11.10 -2.48 15.45
C SER A 66 9.91 -2.47 14.50
N MET A 67 10.02 -3.17 13.36
CA MET A 67 9.08 -3.18 12.24
C MET A 67 8.74 -1.77 11.74
N LEU A 68 9.77 -0.94 11.54
CA LEU A 68 9.61 0.46 11.14
C LEU A 68 10.26 0.72 9.78
N TRP A 69 9.61 1.56 8.99
CA TRP A 69 10.14 2.15 7.78
C TRP A 69 10.22 3.67 7.91
N GLU A 70 11.44 4.21 7.82
CA GLU A 70 11.73 5.63 7.88
C GLU A 70 11.73 6.26 6.48
N LEU A 71 11.01 7.37 6.33
CA LEU A 71 10.90 8.14 5.10
C LEU A 71 11.52 9.52 5.32
N ASP A 72 12.81 9.66 5.01
CA ASP A 72 13.58 10.89 5.23
C ASP A 72 13.12 12.07 4.35
N LYS A 73 12.63 11.76 3.14
CA LYS A 73 12.15 12.74 2.16
C LYS A 73 10.74 12.39 1.71
N THR A 74 9.76 12.96 2.40
CA THR A 74 8.36 12.89 1.96
C THR A 74 8.00 14.06 1.05
N LYS A 75 6.87 13.96 0.35
CA LYS A 75 6.32 15.05 -0.47
C LYS A 75 6.15 16.36 0.31
N ASN A 76 5.98 16.30 1.63
CA ASN A 76 5.76 17.45 2.51
C ASN A 76 7.04 17.89 3.25
N GLY A 77 8.21 17.32 2.93
CA GLY A 77 9.50 17.71 3.50
C GLY A 77 9.74 17.31 4.96
N LYS A 78 8.80 16.59 5.59
CA LYS A 78 8.92 16.10 6.97
C LYS A 78 9.27 14.60 6.98
N PRO A 79 10.28 14.17 7.75
CA PRO A 79 10.52 12.75 7.99
C PRO A 79 9.26 12.07 8.51
N GLN A 80 9.03 10.82 8.12
CA GLN A 80 7.92 10.00 8.62
C GLN A 80 8.39 8.61 8.97
N VAL A 81 7.86 8.08 10.07
CA VAL A 81 8.01 6.68 10.43
C VAL A 81 6.69 5.98 10.15
N ILE A 82 6.76 4.88 9.39
CA ILE A 82 5.66 4.01 9.01
C ILE A 82 5.89 2.65 9.66
N PRO A 83 5.09 2.25 10.67
CA PRO A 83 5.06 0.88 11.15
C PRO A 83 4.67 -0.07 10.01
N LEU A 84 5.42 -1.14 9.82
CA LEU A 84 5.20 -2.13 8.78
C LEU A 84 4.26 -3.22 9.29
N PRO A 85 3.16 -3.51 8.57
CA PRO A 85 2.44 -4.77 8.72
C PRO A 85 3.37 -5.96 8.49
N ASP A 86 3.15 -7.07 9.18
CA ASP A 86 3.99 -8.28 9.05
C ASP A 86 4.09 -8.75 7.59
N ILE A 87 2.97 -8.72 6.85
CA ILE A 87 2.95 -9.08 5.44
C ILE A 87 3.82 -8.17 4.56
N ALA A 88 3.98 -6.88 4.94
CA ALA A 88 4.89 -5.98 4.26
C ALA A 88 6.35 -6.33 4.56
N LEU A 89 6.65 -6.66 5.83
CA LEU A 89 7.98 -7.05 6.25
C LEU A 89 8.42 -8.35 5.56
N GLU A 90 7.55 -9.36 5.49
CA GLU A 90 7.81 -10.62 4.77
C GLU A 90 8.18 -10.38 3.29
N ILE A 91 7.44 -9.49 2.61
CA ILE A 91 7.77 -9.12 1.22
C ILE A 91 9.14 -8.47 1.14
N ILE A 92 9.47 -7.58 2.08
CA ILE A 92 10.76 -6.85 2.10
C ILE A 92 11.92 -7.81 2.37
N GLU A 93 11.77 -8.75 3.30
CA GLU A 93 12.78 -9.74 3.63
C GLU A 93 13.08 -10.69 2.45
N GLY A 94 12.10 -10.93 1.59
CA GLY A 94 12.27 -11.68 0.34
C GLY A 94 12.95 -10.90 -0.80
N LEU A 95 13.34 -9.63 -0.62
CA LEU A 95 13.92 -8.78 -1.67
C LEU A 95 15.42 -8.57 -1.52
N ASP A 96 16.14 -8.76 -2.63
CA ASP A 96 17.53 -8.35 -2.74
C ASP A 96 17.67 -6.86 -3.08
N SER A 97 18.41 -6.15 -2.24
CA SER A 97 18.86 -4.78 -2.50
C SER A 97 20.06 -4.73 -3.45
N ASN A 98 20.21 -3.63 -4.20
CA ASN A 98 21.48 -3.36 -4.90
C ASN A 98 22.59 -2.97 -3.91
N ARG A 99 23.81 -2.71 -4.43
CA ARG A 99 24.97 -2.27 -3.62
C ARG A 99 24.69 -1.01 -2.78
N ASP A 100 23.82 -0.13 -3.26
CA ASP A 100 23.48 1.14 -2.61
C ASP A 100 22.29 0.98 -1.63
N GLY A 101 21.78 -0.25 -1.47
CA GLY A 101 20.70 -0.59 -0.55
C GLY A 101 19.29 -0.48 -1.12
N TYR A 102 19.11 -0.06 -2.38
CA TYR A 102 17.77 0.08 -2.98
C TYR A 102 17.19 -1.27 -3.43
N PHE A 103 15.95 -1.54 -3.05
CA PHE A 103 15.25 -2.77 -3.44
C PHE A 103 14.75 -2.73 -4.89
N PHE A 104 14.19 -1.60 -5.33
CA PHE A 104 13.49 -1.49 -6.62
C PHE A 104 14.36 -0.88 -7.73
N VAL A 105 15.41 -1.61 -8.11
CA VAL A 105 16.34 -1.23 -9.18
C VAL A 105 16.12 -2.08 -10.42
N SER A 106 16.08 -1.44 -11.59
CA SER A 106 16.00 -2.10 -12.89
C SER A 106 17.28 -2.88 -13.17
N ALA A 107 17.13 -4.17 -13.52
CA ALA A 107 18.26 -5.00 -13.92
C ALA A 107 18.95 -4.50 -15.21
N VAL A 108 18.20 -3.79 -16.07
CA VAL A 108 18.66 -3.30 -17.38
C VAL A 108 19.34 -1.94 -17.23
N THR A 109 18.63 -0.94 -16.70
CA THR A 109 19.12 0.44 -16.65
C THR A 109 19.99 0.73 -15.43
N LYS A 110 20.01 -0.17 -14.44
CA LYS A 110 20.66 0.01 -13.13
C LYS A 110 20.18 1.23 -12.33
N SER A 111 19.08 1.85 -12.77
CA SER A 111 18.39 2.95 -12.07
C SER A 111 17.17 2.43 -11.31
N LEU A 112 16.63 3.24 -10.41
CA LEU A 112 15.33 2.96 -9.80
C LEU A 112 14.28 2.67 -10.87
N ILE A 113 13.39 1.72 -10.58
CA ILE A 113 12.21 1.44 -11.39
C ILE A 113 11.37 2.72 -11.46
N LYS A 114 10.96 3.10 -12.67
CA LYS A 114 10.12 4.29 -12.89
C LYS A 114 8.66 3.97 -12.67
N THR A 115 7.89 4.95 -12.21
CA THR A 115 6.44 4.85 -12.03
C THR A 115 5.71 4.45 -13.30
N ASP A 116 6.15 4.98 -14.45
CA ASP A 116 5.59 4.61 -15.76
C ASP A 116 5.73 3.12 -16.06
N SER A 117 6.84 2.50 -15.64
CA SER A 117 7.08 1.06 -15.83
C SER A 117 6.14 0.20 -14.99
N VAL A 118 5.81 0.65 -13.78
CA VAL A 118 4.82 -0.02 -12.92
C VAL A 118 3.42 0.17 -13.50
N SER A 119 3.06 1.39 -13.91
CA SER A 119 1.77 1.69 -14.55
C SER A 119 1.53 0.86 -15.82
N GLN A 120 2.56 0.73 -16.68
CA GLN A 120 2.50 -0.16 -17.84
C GLN A 120 2.33 -1.63 -17.45
N SER A 121 2.92 -2.04 -16.32
CA SER A 121 2.78 -3.41 -15.81
C SER A 121 1.36 -3.69 -15.29
N CYS A 122 0.71 -2.73 -14.62
CA CYS A 122 -0.72 -2.83 -14.30
C CYS A 122 -1.57 -3.00 -15.56
N GLY A 123 -1.33 -2.18 -16.60
CA GLY A 123 -2.06 -2.30 -17.87
C GLY A 123 -1.87 -3.67 -18.55
N ARG A 124 -0.65 -4.22 -18.53
CA ARG A 124 -0.36 -5.57 -19.04
C ARG A 124 -1.04 -6.65 -18.21
N PHE A 125 -1.01 -6.53 -16.88
CA PHE A 125 -1.72 -7.43 -15.97
C PHE A 125 -3.22 -7.44 -16.27
N CYS A 126 -3.85 -6.26 -16.31
CA CYS A 126 -5.28 -6.11 -16.57
C CYS A 126 -5.70 -6.78 -17.88
N LYS A 127 -4.95 -6.57 -18.96
CA LYS A 127 -5.21 -7.20 -20.25
C LYS A 127 -4.99 -8.72 -20.23
N LYS A 128 -3.98 -9.20 -19.50
CA LYS A 128 -3.60 -10.63 -19.51
C LYS A 128 -4.54 -11.49 -18.65
N MET A 129 -5.01 -10.94 -17.53
CA MET A 129 -5.81 -11.66 -16.54
C MET A 129 -7.31 -11.34 -16.61
N ASP A 130 -7.74 -10.59 -17.64
CA ASP A 130 -9.11 -10.07 -17.74
C ASP A 130 -9.56 -9.42 -16.42
N PHE A 131 -8.74 -8.47 -15.97
CA PHE A 131 -8.91 -7.77 -14.71
C PHE A 131 -9.27 -6.31 -14.99
N GLU A 132 -10.23 -5.77 -14.22
CA GLU A 132 -10.71 -4.40 -14.41
C GLU A 132 -9.54 -3.40 -14.25
N LYS A 133 -9.49 -2.41 -15.15
CA LYS A 133 -8.36 -1.49 -15.20
C LYS A 133 -8.15 -0.78 -13.86
N PHE A 134 -6.89 -0.70 -13.45
CA PHE A 134 -6.46 0.09 -12.31
C PHE A 134 -5.05 0.65 -12.52
N THR A 135 -4.72 1.67 -11.74
CA THR A 135 -3.39 2.29 -11.69
C THR A 135 -2.76 2.09 -10.31
N PRO A 136 -1.43 2.28 -10.16
CA PRO A 136 -0.78 2.24 -8.84
C PRO A 136 -1.43 3.19 -7.81
N ARG A 137 -1.95 4.34 -8.27
CA ARG A 137 -2.68 5.28 -7.42
C ARG A 137 -3.96 4.67 -6.83
N ASP A 138 -4.64 3.82 -7.59
CA ASP A 138 -5.87 3.16 -7.14
C ASP A 138 -5.58 2.12 -6.07
N LEU A 139 -4.37 1.55 -6.00
CA LEU A 139 -3.96 0.68 -4.89
C LEU A 139 -3.88 1.44 -3.56
N ARG A 140 -3.40 2.68 -3.59
CA ARG A 140 -3.40 3.54 -2.40
C ARG A 140 -4.81 3.95 -1.96
N ARG A 141 -5.73 4.15 -2.92
CA ARG A 141 -7.16 4.38 -2.64
C ARG A 141 -7.82 3.12 -2.07
N THR A 142 -7.49 1.97 -2.65
CA THR A 142 -7.91 0.64 -2.18
C THR A 142 -7.55 0.45 -0.73
N TRP A 143 -6.28 0.68 -0.36
CA TRP A 143 -5.86 0.66 1.04
C TRP A 143 -6.74 1.56 1.91
N LYS A 144 -6.95 2.81 1.51
CA LYS A 144 -7.73 3.78 2.31
C LYS A 144 -9.18 3.33 2.48
N THR A 145 -9.82 2.86 1.41
CA THR A 145 -11.22 2.39 1.46
C THR A 145 -11.35 1.14 2.32
N LEU A 146 -10.53 0.12 2.07
CA LEU A 146 -10.58 -1.15 2.80
C LEU A 146 -10.13 -1.01 4.26
N ALA A 147 -9.14 -0.18 4.56
CA ALA A 147 -8.77 0.15 5.94
C ALA A 147 -9.95 0.80 6.70
N GLY A 148 -10.81 1.54 6.01
CA GLY A 148 -12.05 2.07 6.60
C GLY A 148 -13.05 0.96 6.95
N LYS A 149 -13.17 -0.05 6.09
CA LYS A 149 -13.98 -1.24 6.36
C LYS A 149 -13.41 -2.07 7.52
N ALA A 150 -12.09 -2.14 7.63
CA ALA A 150 -11.37 -2.75 8.75
C ALA A 150 -11.56 -2.02 10.10
N GLY A 151 -12.31 -0.91 10.13
CA GLY A 151 -12.60 -0.15 11.34
C GLY A 151 -11.57 0.93 11.67
N ILE A 152 -10.59 1.18 10.79
CA ILE A 152 -9.59 2.23 11.02
C ILE A 152 -10.21 3.60 10.73
N THR A 153 -10.08 4.52 11.68
CA THR A 153 -10.72 5.84 11.58
C THR A 153 -10.17 6.63 10.39
N LYS A 154 -10.94 7.62 9.91
CA LYS A 154 -10.43 8.54 8.88
C LYS A 154 -9.17 9.26 9.34
N PHE A 155 -9.14 9.70 10.59
CA PHE A 155 -8.00 10.40 11.19
C PHE A 155 -6.74 9.54 11.15
N ASP A 156 -6.82 8.30 11.63
CA ASP A 156 -5.66 7.39 11.68
C ASP A 156 -5.19 7.00 10.28
N ARG A 157 -6.12 6.75 9.34
CA ARG A 157 -5.78 6.49 7.92
C ARG A 157 -5.04 7.67 7.30
N ASP A 158 -5.55 8.89 7.48
CA ASP A 158 -4.94 10.10 6.93
C ASP A 158 -3.56 10.35 7.56
N ARG A 159 -3.39 10.09 8.87
CA ARG A 159 -2.11 10.21 9.58
C ARG A 159 -1.10 9.17 9.12
N TYR A 160 -1.51 7.91 9.00
CA TYR A 160 -0.66 6.80 8.55
C TYR A 160 -0.19 6.97 7.09
N GLN A 161 -1.07 7.50 6.22
CA GLN A 161 -0.73 7.84 4.84
C GLN A 161 -0.01 9.18 4.68
N ASN A 162 0.26 9.93 5.76
CA ASN A 162 0.82 11.28 5.71
C ASN A 162 0.06 12.19 4.71
N HIS A 163 -1.27 12.21 4.86
CA HIS A 163 -2.14 13.16 4.19
C HIS A 163 -2.04 14.52 4.90
N ALA A 164 -2.10 15.62 4.15
CA ALA A 164 -2.17 16.95 4.75
C ALA A 164 -3.46 17.05 5.57
N MET A 165 -3.33 17.37 6.86
CA MET A 165 -4.45 17.68 7.73
C MET A 165 -4.72 19.17 7.55
N ASN A 166 -5.79 19.53 6.84
CA ASN A 166 -6.15 20.92 6.55
C ASN A 166 -6.79 21.64 7.76
N ASP A 167 -6.56 21.16 8.97
CA ASP A 167 -7.02 21.83 10.19
C ASP A 167 -5.85 22.64 10.77
N VAL A 168 -6.08 23.93 10.97
CA VAL A 168 -5.14 24.93 11.49
C VAL A 168 -4.49 24.45 12.80
N SER A 169 -5.21 23.65 13.60
CA SER A 169 -4.68 23.06 14.84
C SER A 169 -3.55 22.04 14.58
N SER A 170 -3.74 21.13 13.61
CA SER A 170 -2.73 20.11 13.26
C SER A 170 -1.51 20.71 12.56
N GLU A 171 -1.67 21.81 11.81
CA GLU A 171 -0.56 22.46 11.11
C GLU A 171 0.39 23.22 12.05
N HIS A 172 -0.12 23.80 13.14
CA HIS A 172 0.66 24.68 14.01
C HIS A 172 1.04 24.09 15.38
N TYR A 173 0.28 23.12 15.93
CA TYR A 173 0.44 22.70 17.33
C TYR A 173 0.80 21.23 17.54
N ASP A 174 0.53 20.36 16.57
CA ASP A 174 0.66 18.93 16.77
C ASP A 174 2.08 18.41 16.50
N ARG A 175 2.89 18.34 17.57
CA ARG A 175 4.24 17.76 17.55
C ARG A 175 4.27 16.28 17.92
N TYR A 176 3.13 15.66 18.17
CA TYR A 176 3.06 14.24 18.50
C TYR A 176 3.32 13.40 17.25
N ASP A 177 4.12 12.32 17.37
CA ASP A 177 4.51 11.49 16.23
C ASP A 177 3.47 10.43 15.83
N TYR A 178 2.50 10.18 16.73
CA TYR A 178 1.45 9.17 16.61
C TYR A 178 1.97 7.77 16.32
N LEU A 179 3.17 7.43 16.79
CA LEU A 179 3.76 6.13 16.48
C LEU A 179 2.92 4.98 17.07
N ALA A 180 2.33 5.18 18.25
CA ALA A 180 1.49 4.19 18.91
C ALA A 180 0.21 3.89 18.09
N GLU A 181 -0.47 4.93 17.62
CA GLU A 181 -1.68 4.84 16.80
C GLU A 181 -1.34 4.26 15.44
N LYS A 182 -0.25 4.70 14.80
CA LYS A 182 0.21 4.14 13.53
C LYS A 182 0.55 2.65 13.66
N ARG A 183 1.06 2.19 14.81
CA ARG A 183 1.29 0.76 15.06
C ARG A 183 -0.03 0.00 15.13
N GLN A 184 -1.04 0.54 15.79
CA GLN A 184 -2.38 -0.07 15.81
C GLN A 184 -2.98 -0.14 14.40
N VAL A 185 -2.80 0.90 13.58
CA VAL A 185 -3.21 0.88 12.17
C VAL A 185 -2.53 -0.27 11.41
N ALA A 186 -1.22 -0.45 11.57
CA ALA A 186 -0.48 -1.52 10.91
C ALA A 186 -0.96 -2.90 11.34
N VAL A 187 -1.24 -3.11 12.63
CA VAL A 187 -1.78 -4.38 13.17
C VAL A 187 -3.16 -4.68 12.60
N ILE A 188 -4.13 -3.76 12.74
CA ILE A 188 -5.50 -3.94 12.25
C ILE A 188 -5.50 -4.20 10.73
N TRP A 189 -4.68 -3.44 10.00
CA TRP A 189 -4.57 -3.63 8.56
C TRP A 189 -3.93 -4.97 8.18
N ASN A 190 -2.91 -5.44 8.92
CA ASN A 190 -2.28 -6.73 8.69
C ASN A 190 -3.28 -7.87 8.83
N GLU A 191 -4.06 -7.88 9.93
CA GLU A 191 -5.09 -8.87 10.19
C GLU A 191 -6.15 -8.86 9.08
N TYR A 192 -6.67 -7.67 8.72
CA TYR A 192 -7.68 -7.53 7.68
C TYR A 192 -7.19 -8.00 6.31
N LEU A 193 -6.01 -7.56 5.89
CA LEU A 193 -5.43 -7.96 4.61
C LEU A 193 -5.13 -9.46 4.59
N THR A 194 -4.64 -10.03 5.69
CA THR A 194 -4.41 -11.48 5.77
C THR A 194 -5.71 -12.26 5.62
N GLY A 195 -6.79 -11.85 6.28
CA GLY A 195 -8.11 -12.47 6.14
C GLY A 195 -8.63 -12.46 4.70
N ILE A 196 -8.46 -11.34 3.97
CA ILE A 196 -8.77 -11.29 2.52
C ILE A 196 -8.00 -12.35 1.74
N LEU A 197 -6.74 -12.59 2.10
CA LEU A 197 -5.84 -13.48 1.36
C LEU A 197 -6.02 -14.96 1.69
N THR A 198 -6.56 -15.30 2.86
CA THR A 198 -6.68 -16.68 3.37
C THR A 198 -8.10 -17.26 3.31
N ASP A 199 -9.11 -16.52 2.86
CA ASP A 199 -10.53 -16.92 2.89
C ASP A 199 -11.09 -17.19 4.29
N GLU A 200 -10.49 -16.62 5.33
CA GLU A 200 -11.15 -16.57 6.62
C GLU A 200 -12.27 -15.54 6.53
N ASP A 201 -13.54 -15.99 6.62
CA ASP A 201 -14.72 -15.13 6.65
C ASP A 201 -14.44 -13.93 7.57
N SER A 202 -14.28 -12.75 6.95
CA SER A 202 -13.85 -11.51 7.58
C SER A 202 -14.96 -10.89 8.43
N ASN A 203 -15.49 -11.66 9.38
CA ASN A 203 -16.37 -11.23 10.47
C ASN A 203 -15.59 -10.67 11.67
N ILE A 204 -14.44 -10.04 11.43
CA ILE A 204 -13.68 -9.36 12.49
C ILE A 204 -14.26 -7.96 12.65
N ILE A 205 -15.30 -7.85 13.47
CA ILE A 205 -15.69 -6.59 14.09
C ILE A 205 -14.69 -6.34 15.23
N PRO A 206 -13.89 -5.26 15.22
CA PRO A 206 -13.05 -4.92 16.36
C PRO A 206 -13.95 -4.69 17.59
N LEU A 207 -13.88 -5.59 18.57
CA LEU A 207 -14.48 -5.37 19.88
C LEU A 207 -13.84 -4.11 20.47
N LYS A 208 -14.59 -2.99 20.47
CA LYS A 208 -14.24 -1.81 21.26
C LYS A 208 -14.02 -2.27 22.70
N ARG A 209 -12.76 -2.32 23.15
CA ARG A 209 -12.47 -2.38 24.58
C ARG A 209 -13.06 -1.12 25.21
N LYS A 210 -14.12 -1.29 26.02
CA LYS A 210 -14.57 -0.23 26.92
C LYS A 210 -13.45 0.06 27.91
N ALA A 211 -13.28 1.37 28.16
CA ALA A 211 -12.36 1.95 29.15
C ALA A 211 -12.56 1.36 30.55
#